data_AF-L9W133-F1
#
_entry.id   AF-L9W133-F1
#
_cell.length_a   1.000
_cell.length_b   1.000
_cell.length_c   1.000
_cell.angle_alpha   90.00
_cell.angle_beta   90.00
_cell.angle_gamma   90.00
#
_symmetry.space_group_name_H-M   'P 1'
#
loop_
_entity.id
_entity.type
_entity.pdbx_description
1 polymer ?
#
loop_
_entity_poly.entity_id
_entity_poly.type
_entity_poly.pdbx_seq_one_letter_code
_entity_poly.pdbx_strand_id
1 'polypeptide(L)'
;MFEASHLKPSMDWDTLAVDERDLARTDDGGTDSDPWAAALDYQAVRRYASQHPDKGPYAISNALELPRGRVRGWIDDRKPDAARGIEVARDYGWLDATMQDQPFLALNTLVANVFSGGSIATDTFVPLCTEPSRCTPYRTTAVRCVWTSVQLYCTLRTRSKSGSTQPSAAEI
;
A
#
# COMPACT_ATOMS: atom_id res chain seq x y z
N MET A 1 17.00 32.92 35.65
CA MET A 1 16.73 31.48 35.74
C MET A 1 15.73 31.17 34.64
N PHE A 2 16.22 30.82 33.45
CA PHE A 2 15.39 30.53 32.27
C PHE A 2 15.23 29.01 32.16
N GLU A 3 13.98 28.58 32.13
CA GLU A 3 13.55 27.19 32.06
C GLU A 3 13.82 26.66 30.64
N ALA A 4 14.70 25.69 30.53
CA ALA A 4 15.03 25.01 29.28
C ALA A 4 13.98 23.91 28.99
N SER A 5 12.72 24.30 28.77
CA SER A 5 11.60 23.38 28.50
C SER A 5 11.25 23.22 27.02
N HIS A 6 12.16 23.59 26.11
CA HIS A 6 12.08 23.21 24.69
C HIS A 6 13.06 22.08 24.42
N LEU A 7 12.77 20.90 24.99
CA LEU A 7 13.37 19.67 24.52
C LEU A 7 12.87 19.49 23.07
N LYS A 8 13.77 19.69 22.10
CA LYS A 8 13.54 19.27 20.72
C LYS A 8 13.04 17.82 20.76
N PRO A 9 12.10 17.39 19.90
CA PRO A 9 11.81 15.97 19.78
C PRO A 9 13.13 15.32 19.43
N SER A 10 13.73 14.62 20.40
CA SER A 10 14.81 13.69 20.12
C SER A 10 14.19 12.72 19.13
N MET A 11 14.71 12.71 17.90
CA MET A 11 14.32 11.74 16.88
C MET A 11 14.41 10.37 17.54
N ASP A 12 13.24 9.80 17.83
CA ASP A 12 13.16 8.50 18.45
C ASP A 12 13.35 7.46 17.34
N TRP A 13 14.54 6.89 17.31
CA TRP A 13 14.93 5.92 16.29
C TRP A 13 14.19 4.59 16.42
N ASP A 14 13.54 4.36 17.56
CA ASP A 14 12.75 3.16 17.87
C ASP A 14 11.25 3.35 17.57
N THR A 15 10.84 4.55 17.15
CA THR A 15 9.48 4.79 16.66
C THR A 15 9.29 4.11 15.29
N LEU A 16 8.10 3.52 15.09
CA LEU A 16 7.71 2.92 13.83
C LEU A 16 7.80 3.96 12.70
N ALA A 17 8.50 3.59 11.62
CA ALA A 17 8.80 4.52 10.55
C ALA A 17 7.61 4.79 9.62
N VAL A 18 6.62 3.89 9.59
CA VAL A 18 5.46 3.95 8.70
C VAL A 18 4.17 3.66 9.47
N ASP A 19 3.22 4.58 9.40
CA ASP A 19 1.86 4.39 9.91
C ASP A 19 0.90 3.94 8.80
N GLU A 20 -0.05 3.06 9.12
CA GLU A 20 -1.02 2.51 8.15
C GLU A 20 -1.88 3.59 7.49
N ARG A 21 -2.27 4.62 8.24
CA ARG A 21 -3.08 5.73 7.74
C ARG A 21 -2.28 6.58 6.77
N ASP A 22 -1.04 6.89 7.12
CA ASP A 22 -0.16 7.69 6.27
C ASP A 22 0.20 6.93 5.00
N LEU A 23 0.44 5.62 5.10
CA LEU A 23 0.62 4.75 3.94
C LEU A 23 -0.62 4.76 3.04
N ALA A 24 -1.82 4.59 3.58
CA ALA A 24 -3.06 4.58 2.79
C ALA A 24 -3.29 5.90 2.04
N ARG A 25 -2.89 7.03 2.63
CA ARG A 25 -3.01 8.37 2.04
C ARG A 25 -2.02 8.64 0.90
N THR A 26 -1.01 7.80 0.73
CA THR A 26 -0.14 7.87 -0.46
C THR A 26 -0.85 7.37 -1.72
N ASP A 27 -1.94 6.62 -1.56
CA ASP A 27 -2.79 6.21 -2.67
C ASP A 27 -3.60 7.40 -3.18
N ASP A 28 -3.82 7.45 -4.49
CA ASP A 28 -4.57 8.52 -5.15
C ASP A 28 -6.08 8.48 -4.86
N GLY A 29 -6.53 7.51 -4.04
CA GLY A 29 -7.92 7.34 -3.61
C GLY A 29 -8.84 6.75 -4.68
N GLY A 30 -8.43 6.80 -5.95
CA GLY A 30 -9.23 6.34 -7.08
C GLY A 30 -10.63 6.96 -7.06
N THR A 31 -11.65 6.11 -6.87
CA THR A 31 -13.06 6.52 -6.78
C THR A 31 -13.50 6.94 -5.38
N ASP A 32 -12.69 6.68 -4.35
CA ASP A 32 -13.00 7.01 -2.96
C ASP A 32 -12.26 8.31 -2.57
N SER A 33 -12.99 9.23 -1.92
CA SER A 33 -12.45 10.54 -1.54
C SER A 33 -11.40 10.47 -0.42
N ASP A 34 -11.41 9.40 0.37
CA ASP A 34 -10.41 9.12 1.39
C ASP A 34 -10.02 7.63 1.35
N PRO A 35 -8.84 7.28 0.80
CA PRO A 35 -8.37 5.90 0.71
C PRO A 35 -8.24 5.20 2.07
N TRP A 36 -7.97 5.95 3.16
CA TRP A 36 -7.94 5.37 4.50
C TRP A 36 -9.34 4.98 4.98
N ALA A 37 -10.33 5.84 4.77
CA ALA A 37 -11.72 5.54 5.09
C ALA A 37 -12.21 4.31 4.30
N ALA A 38 -11.86 4.21 3.02
CA ALA A 38 -12.19 3.04 2.20
C ALA A 38 -11.57 1.73 2.73
N ALA A 39 -10.34 1.78 3.25
CA ALA A 39 -9.69 0.62 3.87
C ALA A 39 -10.39 0.19 5.17
N LEU A 40 -10.79 1.15 6.02
CA LEU A 40 -11.54 0.88 7.25
C LEU A 40 -12.93 0.29 6.96
N ASP A 41 -13.66 0.90 6.02
CA ASP A 41 -14.97 0.43 5.58
C ASP A 41 -14.88 -1.01 5.04
N TYR A 42 -13.84 -1.31 4.25
CA TYR A 42 -13.58 -2.66 3.76
C TYR A 42 -13.34 -3.65 4.90
N GLN A 43 -12.52 -3.30 5.88
CA GLN A 43 -12.29 -4.15 7.05
C GLN A 43 -13.59 -4.37 7.84
N ALA A 44 -14.43 -3.34 8.00
CA ALA A 44 -15.72 -3.45 8.65
C ALA A 44 -16.68 -4.39 7.90
N VAL A 45 -16.75 -4.27 6.57
CA VAL A 45 -17.54 -5.18 5.70
C VAL A 45 -17.05 -6.61 5.84
N ARG A 46 -15.73 -6.86 5.77
CA ARG A 46 -15.17 -8.23 5.91
C ARG A 46 -15.43 -8.82 7.29
N ARG A 47 -15.29 -8.01 8.35
CA ARG A 47 -15.60 -8.43 9.72
C ARG A 47 -17.08 -8.79 9.86
N TYR A 48 -17.98 -7.93 9.38
CA TYR A 48 -19.42 -8.19 9.44
C TYR A 48 -19.82 -9.43 8.63
N ALA A 49 -19.29 -9.59 7.41
CA ALA A 49 -19.53 -10.76 6.58
C ALA A 49 -19.03 -12.05 7.25
N SER A 50 -17.89 -12.02 7.95
CA SER A 50 -17.37 -13.19 8.68
C SER A 50 -18.23 -13.58 9.90
N GLN A 51 -18.86 -12.60 10.56
CA GLN A 51 -19.76 -12.82 11.69
C GLN A 51 -21.17 -13.23 11.27
N HIS A 52 -21.55 -12.91 10.03
CA HIS A 52 -22.88 -13.16 9.48
C HIS A 52 -22.79 -13.76 8.06
N PRO A 53 -22.35 -15.03 7.94
CA PRO A 53 -22.12 -15.66 6.64
C PRO A 53 -23.40 -15.87 5.81
N ASP A 54 -24.56 -15.82 6.45
CA ASP A 54 -25.90 -15.97 5.85
C ASP A 54 -26.49 -14.65 5.33
N LYS A 55 -25.88 -13.50 5.67
CA LYS A 55 -26.39 -12.18 5.30
C LYS A 55 -25.87 -11.71 3.96
N GLY A 56 -26.80 -11.39 3.05
CA GLY A 56 -26.47 -10.85 1.74
C GLY A 56 -25.96 -9.40 1.77
N PRO A 57 -25.43 -8.90 0.63
CA PRO A 57 -24.84 -7.56 0.51
C PRO A 57 -25.74 -6.41 0.96
N TYR A 58 -27.06 -6.58 0.83
CA TYR A 58 -28.06 -5.59 1.23
C TYR A 58 -28.12 -5.40 2.75
N ALA A 59 -28.06 -6.49 3.52
CA ALA A 59 -28.07 -6.42 4.98
C ALA A 59 -26.80 -5.77 5.52
N ILE A 60 -25.64 -6.05 4.89
CA ILE A 60 -24.35 -5.46 5.25
C ILE A 60 -24.32 -3.96 4.93
N SER A 61 -24.81 -3.58 3.74
CA SER A 61 -24.92 -2.17 3.31
C SER A 61 -25.78 -1.35 4.27
N ASN A 62 -26.94 -1.87 4.69
CA ASN A 62 -27.79 -1.19 5.66
C ASN A 62 -27.16 -1.14 7.07
N ALA A 63 -26.49 -2.20 7.50
CA ALA A 63 -25.90 -2.26 8.84
C ALA A 63 -24.68 -1.33 9.01
N LEU A 64 -23.93 -1.09 7.93
CA LEU A 64 -22.74 -0.24 7.93
C LEU A 64 -22.98 1.14 7.30
N GLU A 65 -24.21 1.42 6.86
CA GLU A 65 -24.59 2.67 6.16
C GLU A 65 -23.73 2.97 4.91
N LEU A 66 -23.25 1.92 4.24
CA LEU A 66 -22.38 2.02 3.07
C LEU A 66 -23.16 1.87 1.76
N PRO A 67 -22.73 2.52 0.67
CA PRO A 67 -23.33 2.33 -0.65
C PRO A 67 -23.33 0.87 -1.08
N ARG A 68 -24.50 0.33 -1.44
CA ARG A 68 -24.66 -1.08 -1.82
C ARG A 68 -23.72 -1.51 -2.96
N GLY A 69 -23.50 -0.64 -3.94
CA GLY A 69 -22.58 -0.91 -5.06
C GLY A 69 -21.15 -1.16 -4.60
N ARG A 70 -20.69 -0.41 -3.58
CA ARG A 70 -19.36 -0.54 -2.97
C ARG A 70 -19.25 -1.87 -2.21
N VAL A 71 -20.22 -2.17 -1.34
CA VAL A 71 -20.26 -3.42 -0.56
C VAL A 71 -20.29 -4.64 -1.47
N ARG A 72 -21.09 -4.61 -2.55
CA ARG A 72 -21.15 -5.70 -3.51
C ARG A 72 -19.79 -5.96 -4.17
N GLY A 73 -19.10 -4.91 -4.61
CA GLY A 73 -17.77 -5.04 -5.21
C GLY A 73 -16.78 -5.75 -4.27
N TRP A 74 -16.83 -5.41 -2.97
CA TRP A 74 -15.92 -5.98 -1.97
C TRP A 74 -16.23 -7.42 -1.56
N ILE A 75 -17.51 -7.83 -1.66
CA ILE A 75 -17.93 -9.23 -1.48
C ILE A 75 -17.53 -10.06 -2.71
N ASP A 76 -17.63 -9.50 -3.91
CA ASP A 76 -17.20 -10.11 -5.18
C ASP A 76 -15.66 -10.01 -5.38
N ASP A 77 -14.89 -10.03 -4.28
CA ASP A 77 -13.41 -9.99 -4.21
C ASP A 77 -12.69 -8.76 -4.79
N ARG A 78 -13.38 -7.64 -5.05
CA ARG A 78 -12.72 -6.40 -5.46
C ARG A 78 -12.23 -5.61 -4.24
N LYS A 79 -11.01 -5.89 -3.79
CA LYS A 79 -10.36 -5.16 -2.68
C LYS A 79 -9.95 -3.72 -3.06
N PRO A 80 -10.15 -2.71 -2.21
CA PRO A 80 -9.56 -1.37 -2.40
C PRO A 80 -8.03 -1.42 -2.50
N ASP A 81 -7.45 -0.55 -3.34
CA ASP A 81 -6.00 -0.48 -3.54
C ASP A 81 -5.28 -0.14 -2.22
N ALA A 82 -5.77 0.84 -1.47
CA ALA A 82 -5.24 1.19 -0.14
C ALA A 82 -5.26 0.01 0.85
N ALA A 83 -6.36 -0.74 0.94
CA ALA A 83 -6.45 -1.92 1.81
C ALA A 83 -5.46 -3.01 1.39
N ARG A 84 -5.28 -3.21 0.07
CA ARG A 84 -4.27 -4.14 -0.46
C ARG A 84 -2.86 -3.68 -0.14
N GLY A 85 -2.59 -2.37 -0.25
CA GLY A 85 -1.29 -1.78 0.07
C GLY A 85 -0.91 -1.99 1.54
N ILE A 86 -1.84 -1.77 2.46
CA ILE A 86 -1.64 -2.01 3.90
C ILE A 86 -1.34 -3.48 4.18
N GLU A 87 -2.12 -4.40 3.62
CA GLU A 87 -1.88 -5.85 3.81
C GLU A 87 -0.50 -6.26 3.30
N VAL A 88 -0.11 -5.82 2.10
CA VAL A 88 1.20 -6.10 1.55
C VAL A 88 2.30 -5.51 2.43
N ALA A 89 2.15 -4.27 2.89
CA ALA A 89 3.11 -3.64 3.78
C ALA A 89 3.24 -4.40 5.11
N ARG A 90 2.16 -4.96 5.64
CA ARG A 90 2.17 -5.81 6.83
C ARG A 90 2.90 -7.14 6.56
N ASP A 91 2.58 -7.81 5.46
CA ASP A 91 3.18 -9.11 5.08
C ASP A 91 4.70 -9.02 4.90
N TYR A 92 5.19 -7.86 4.47
CA TYR A 92 6.62 -7.59 4.31
C TYR A 92 7.27 -6.91 5.52
N GLY A 93 6.53 -6.73 6.62
CA GLY A 93 7.04 -6.15 7.86
C GLY A 93 7.43 -4.68 7.75
N TRP A 94 6.84 -3.93 6.81
CA TRP A 94 7.13 -2.51 6.63
C TRP A 94 6.49 -1.64 7.69
N LEU A 95 5.32 -2.05 8.18
CA LEU A 95 4.59 -1.34 9.24
C LEU A 95 5.19 -1.55 10.63
N ASP A 96 5.96 -2.64 10.79
CA ASP A 96 6.66 -2.98 12.03
C ASP A 96 8.13 -2.51 12.02
N ALA A 97 8.58 -1.86 10.94
CA ALA A 97 9.96 -1.45 10.78
C ALA A 97 10.24 -0.11 11.49
N THR A 98 11.32 -0.09 12.28
CA THR A 98 11.93 1.11 12.84
C THR A 98 12.91 1.74 11.85
N MET A 99 13.42 2.93 12.17
CA MET A 99 14.39 3.63 11.31
C MET A 99 15.75 2.92 11.19
N GLN A 100 16.06 2.00 12.11
CA GLN A 100 17.29 1.20 12.05
C GLN A 100 17.10 -0.10 11.29
N ASP A 101 15.85 -0.49 11.04
CA ASP A 101 15.56 -1.76 10.41
C ASP A 101 15.84 -1.74 8.92
N GLN A 102 16.23 -2.93 8.44
CA GLN A 102 16.64 -3.12 7.06
C GLN A 102 15.55 -2.76 6.02
N PRO A 103 14.23 -2.98 6.25
CA PRO A 103 13.19 -2.52 5.34
C PRO A 103 13.16 -0.99 5.18
N PHE A 104 13.36 -0.23 6.26
CA PHE A 104 13.38 1.23 6.20
C PHE A 104 14.60 1.74 5.43
N LEU A 105 15.78 1.20 5.72
CA LEU A 105 17.01 1.57 5.01
C LEU A 105 16.91 1.28 3.51
N ALA A 106 16.32 0.14 3.14
CA ALA A 106 16.10 -0.23 1.75
C ALA A 106 15.13 0.73 1.03
N LEU A 107 14.00 1.07 1.67
CA LEU A 107 13.03 2.02 1.12
C LEU A 107 13.61 3.43 0.99
N ASN A 108 14.32 3.91 2.02
CA ASN A 108 14.96 5.22 2.00
C ASN A 108 16.05 5.32 0.91
N THR A 109 16.82 4.24 0.72
CA THR A 109 17.81 4.15 -0.37
C THR A 109 17.13 4.24 -1.74
N LEU A 110 15.98 3.58 -1.93
CA LEU A 110 15.21 3.66 -3.17
C LEU A 110 14.72 5.09 -3.43
N VAL A 111 14.18 5.75 -2.41
CA VAL A 111 13.72 7.15 -2.50
C VAL A 111 14.89 8.07 -2.87
N ALA A 112 16.03 7.94 -2.20
CA ALA A 112 17.23 8.71 -2.51
C ALA A 112 17.72 8.48 -3.95
N ASN A 113 17.60 7.26 -4.49
CA ASN A 113 17.91 7.00 -5.90
C ASN A 113 16.99 7.77 -6.84
N VAL A 114 15.67 7.75 -6.61
CA VAL A 114 14.70 8.49 -7.43
C VAL A 114 14.98 9.99 -7.38
N PHE A 115 15.23 10.56 -6.20
CA PHE A 115 15.51 11.99 -6.05
C PHE A 115 16.88 12.43 -6.58
N SER A 116 17.84 11.51 -6.73
CA SER A 116 19.17 11.82 -7.28
C SER A 116 19.25 11.66 -8.81
N GLY A 117 18.12 11.45 -9.48
CA GLY A 117 18.04 11.34 -10.94
C GLY A 117 17.91 9.91 -11.44
N GLY A 118 17.68 8.93 -10.56
CA GLY A 118 17.17 7.62 -10.93
C GLY A 118 15.68 7.65 -11.26
N SER A 119 15.17 6.56 -11.81
CA SER A 119 13.74 6.38 -12.09
C SER A 119 13.31 4.96 -11.77
N ILE A 120 12.01 4.71 -11.84
CA ILE A 120 11.39 3.40 -11.64
C ILE A 120 10.75 3.06 -12.98
N ALA A 121 11.20 1.99 -13.64
CA ALA A 121 10.67 1.57 -14.94
C ALA A 121 9.19 1.25 -14.82
N THR A 122 8.32 1.77 -15.68
CA THR A 122 6.86 1.64 -15.52
C THR A 122 6.35 0.22 -15.70
N ASP A 123 7.07 -0.62 -16.45
CA ASP A 123 6.55 -1.92 -16.90
C ASP A 123 7.08 -3.07 -16.05
N THR A 124 8.39 -3.03 -15.76
CA THR A 124 9.07 -4.04 -14.94
C THR A 124 9.18 -3.62 -13.49
N PHE A 125 8.75 -2.39 -13.21
CA PHE A 125 8.94 -1.70 -11.96
C PHE A 125 10.38 -1.38 -11.59
N VAL A 126 11.44 -1.89 -12.26
CA VAL A 126 12.92 -1.85 -11.92
C VAL A 126 13.52 -0.46 -11.65
N PRO A 127 14.34 -0.24 -10.60
CA PRO A 127 14.98 1.04 -10.41
C PRO A 127 16.09 1.19 -11.44
N LEU A 128 16.05 2.29 -12.18
CA LEU A 128 17.05 2.68 -13.14
C LEU A 128 17.92 3.75 -12.47
N CYS A 129 19.25 3.61 -12.55
CA CYS A 129 20.13 4.76 -12.34
C CYS A 129 20.73 5.17 -13.66
N THR A 130 20.96 6.46 -13.81
CA THR A 130 21.74 7.04 -14.92
C THR A 130 23.16 6.47 -14.96
N GLU A 131 23.71 6.05 -13.82
CA GLU A 131 25.04 5.45 -13.73
C GLU A 131 25.04 4.06 -13.05
N PRO A 132 25.38 2.97 -13.77
CA PRO A 132 25.30 1.60 -13.28
C PRO A 132 26.18 1.26 -12.06
N SER A 133 27.19 2.06 -11.74
CA SER A 133 28.09 1.83 -10.61
C SER A 133 27.53 2.34 -9.28
N ARG A 134 26.65 3.36 -9.30
CA ARG A 134 25.89 3.90 -8.12
C ARG A 134 24.79 2.97 -7.61
N CYS A 135 24.70 1.87 -8.31
CA CYS A 135 23.59 1.00 -8.43
C CYS A 135 23.99 -0.33 -7.68
N THR A 136 25.28 -0.54 -7.40
CA THR A 136 25.82 -1.63 -6.56
C THR A 136 25.10 -1.90 -5.21
N PRO A 137 24.66 -0.90 -4.40
CA PRO A 137 24.01 -1.16 -3.12
C PRO A 137 22.61 -1.78 -3.23
N TYR A 138 21.85 -1.59 -4.31
CA TYR A 138 20.50 -2.19 -4.44
C TYR A 138 20.50 -3.69 -4.79
N ARG A 139 21.67 -4.26 -5.09
CA ARG A 139 21.83 -5.70 -5.32
C ARG A 139 21.91 -6.49 -4.01
N THR A 140 21.99 -5.79 -2.87
CA THR A 140 21.91 -6.42 -1.56
C THR A 140 20.50 -6.94 -1.27
N THR A 141 20.43 -8.05 -0.52
CA THR A 141 19.21 -8.81 -0.23
C THR A 141 18.07 -7.92 0.31
N ALA A 142 18.39 -6.87 1.06
CA ALA A 142 17.46 -5.90 1.61
C ALA A 142 16.62 -5.16 0.56
N VAL A 143 17.30 -4.57 -0.43
CA VAL A 143 16.61 -3.88 -1.52
C VAL A 143 15.90 -4.89 -2.39
N ARG A 144 16.43 -6.10 -2.59
CA ARG A 144 15.73 -7.19 -3.32
C ARG A 144 14.45 -7.66 -2.62
N CYS A 145 14.38 -7.64 -1.29
CA CYS A 145 13.15 -7.96 -0.55
C CYS A 145 12.09 -6.89 -0.78
N VAL A 146 12.39 -5.62 -0.47
CA VAL A 146 11.49 -4.48 -0.75
C VAL A 146 11.13 -4.43 -2.24
N TRP A 147 12.07 -4.80 -3.10
CA TRP A 147 11.88 -4.90 -4.53
C TRP A 147 10.84 -5.93 -4.94
N THR A 148 11.01 -7.15 -4.45
CA THR A 148 10.09 -8.25 -4.74
C THR A 148 8.69 -7.86 -4.24
N SER A 149 8.60 -7.20 -3.08
CA SER A 149 7.35 -6.68 -2.52
C SER A 149 6.69 -5.60 -3.37
N VAL A 150 7.43 -4.56 -3.79
CA VAL A 150 6.92 -3.47 -4.65
C VAL A 150 6.49 -4.03 -6.00
N GLN A 151 7.28 -4.93 -6.58
CA GLN A 151 6.95 -5.57 -7.85
C GLN A 151 5.74 -6.50 -7.71
N LEU A 152 5.59 -7.22 -6.59
CA LEU A 152 4.39 -8.02 -6.31
C LEU A 152 3.16 -7.11 -6.19
N TYR A 153 3.26 -6.01 -5.43
CA TYR A 153 2.18 -5.03 -5.28
C TYR A 153 1.75 -4.44 -6.62
N CYS A 154 2.70 -3.96 -7.42
CA CYS A 154 2.40 -3.37 -8.73
C CYS A 154 1.85 -4.39 -9.74
N THR A 155 2.34 -5.64 -9.71
CA THR A 155 1.79 -6.73 -10.53
C THR A 155 0.37 -7.10 -10.11
N LEU A 156 0.08 -7.11 -8.81
CA LEU A 156 -1.28 -7.30 -8.30
C LEU A 156 -2.21 -6.13 -8.66
N ARG A 157 -1.69 -4.89 -8.66
CA ARG A 157 -2.44 -3.68 -9.07
C ARG A 157 -2.80 -3.70 -10.55
N THR A 158 -1.87 -4.05 -11.43
CA THR A 158 -2.14 -4.16 -12.88
C THR A 158 -3.17 -5.25 -13.20
N ARG A 159 -3.10 -6.41 -12.52
CA ARG A 159 -4.12 -7.47 -12.63
C ARG A 159 -5.52 -7.01 -12.19
N SER A 160 -5.61 -6.21 -11.11
CA SER A 160 -6.87 -5.60 -10.67
C SER A 160 -7.46 -4.65 -11.71
N LYS A 161 -6.61 -3.78 -12.31
CA LYS A 161 -7.05 -2.84 -13.35
C LYS A 161 -7.45 -3.52 -14.67
N SER A 162 -6.84 -4.64 -15.05
CA SER A 162 -7.21 -5.39 -16.27
C SER A 162 -8.51 -6.21 -16.14
N GLY A 163 -9.04 -6.39 -14.92
CA GLY A 163 -10.29 -7.13 -14.66
C GLY A 163 -11.59 -6.37 -14.96
N SER A 164 -11.52 -5.14 -15.51
CA SER A 164 -12.69 -4.33 -15.89
C SER A 164 -12.96 -4.30 -17.40
N THR A 165 -12.15 -4.97 -18.23
CA THR A 165 -12.47 -5.18 -19.64
C THR A 165 -13.26 -6.48 -19.78
N GLN A 166 -14.59 -6.37 -19.93
CA GLN A 166 -15.38 -7.47 -20.51
C GLN A 166 -14.73 -7.88 -21.84
N PRO A 167 -14.51 -9.17 -22.13
CA PRO A 167 -14.20 -9.58 -23.50
C PRO A 167 -15.40 -9.20 -24.37
N SER A 168 -15.19 -8.19 -25.23
CA SER A 168 -16.09 -7.91 -26.34
C SER A 168 -16.07 -9.14 -27.23
N ALA A 169 -17.17 -9.89 -27.22
CA ALA A 169 -17.47 -10.90 -28.21
C ALA A 169 -17.69 -10.22 -29.57
N ALA A 170 -16.60 -10.00 -30.30
CA ALA A 170 -16.59 -9.75 -31.73
C ALA A 170 -15.16 -9.93 -32.24
N GLU A 171 -14.82 -11.14 -32.68
CA GLU A 171 -14.34 -11.37 -34.04
C GLU A 171 -14.29 -12.87 -34.31
N ILE A 172 -14.91 -13.21 -35.43
CA ILE A 172 -14.90 -14.50 -36.14
C ILE A 172 -13.57 -14.62 -36.85
#